data_AF-A0A8J7AU63-F1
#
_entry.id   AF-A0A8J7AU63-F1
#
_cell.length_a   1.000
_cell.length_b   1.000
_cell.length_c   1.000
_cell.angle_alpha   90.00
_cell.angle_beta   90.00
_cell.angle_gamma   90.00
#
_symmetry.space_group_name_H-M   'P 1'
#
loop_
_entity.id
_entity.type
_entity.pdbx_description
1 polymer ?
#
loop_
_entity_poly.entity_id
_entity_poly.type
_entity_poly.pdbx_seq_one_letter_code
_entity_poly.pdbx_strand_id
1 'polypeptide(L)'
;MPKTTKRTETIEVQCTPEQKAQIRQYAVGAGTSMSTYLLDCGLKRRRQVEGPLINLSLFQQLAELTEALKSKGQGHQLEDVLELIWEVRREIALRRLGDAIEKVLPKS
;
A
#
# COMPACT_ATOMS: atom_id res chain seq x y z
N MET A 1 18.63 28.58 3.80
CA MET A 1 18.32 27.15 4.03
C MET A 1 16.82 27.02 4.29
N PRO A 2 16.04 26.33 3.44
CA PRO A 2 14.62 26.16 3.69
C PRO A 2 14.43 25.17 4.84
N LYS A 3 13.75 25.61 5.91
CA LYS A 3 13.37 24.75 7.05
C LYS A 3 12.33 23.74 6.53
N THR A 4 12.68 22.47 6.48
CA THR A 4 11.72 21.38 6.23
C THR A 4 10.73 21.33 7.38
N THR A 5 9.53 21.88 7.18
CA THR A 5 8.42 21.78 8.11
C THR A 5 8.03 20.31 8.23
N LYS A 6 8.43 19.63 9.31
CA LYS A 6 7.95 18.27 9.61
C LYS A 6 6.43 18.32 9.80
N ARG A 7 5.66 17.94 8.79
CA ARG A 7 4.22 17.71 8.93
C ARG A 7 4.01 16.63 9.98
N THR A 8 3.37 16.99 11.08
CA THR A 8 2.97 16.08 12.14
C THR A 8 1.49 15.79 11.94
N GLU A 9 1.18 14.80 11.11
CA GLU A 9 -0.18 14.28 11.02
C GLU A 9 -0.48 13.48 12.30
N THR A 10 -1.65 13.73 12.89
CA THR A 10 -2.08 13.06 14.12
C THR A 10 -3.10 11.99 13.77
N ILE A 11 -2.92 10.79 14.32
CA ILE A 11 -3.83 9.66 14.16
C ILE A 11 -4.51 9.43 15.50
N GLU A 12 -5.83 9.57 15.55
CA GLU A 12 -6.62 9.23 16.73
C GLU A 12 -7.02 7.76 16.68
N VAL A 13 -6.78 7.03 17.77
CA VAL A 13 -7.10 5.60 17.89
C VAL A 13 -8.01 5.41 19.10
N GLN A 14 -9.22 4.92 18.85
CA GLN A 14 -10.15 4.54 19.91
C GLN A 14 -9.84 3.12 20.37
N CYS A 15 -9.77 2.93 21.69
CA CYS A 15 -9.54 1.63 22.31
C CYS A 15 -10.17 1.57 23.70
N THR A 16 -10.41 0.36 24.18
CA THR A 16 -10.86 0.12 25.56
C THR A 16 -9.74 0.39 26.57
N PRO A 17 -10.05 0.66 27.84
CA PRO A 17 -9.06 0.83 28.90
C PRO A 17 -8.09 -0.35 29.01
N GLU A 18 -8.59 -1.58 28.86
CA GLU A 18 -7.83 -2.82 28.94
C GLU A 18 -6.83 -2.91 27.78
N GLN A 19 -7.29 -2.63 26.54
CA GLN A 19 -6.42 -2.58 25.37
C GLN A 19 -5.32 -1.51 25.52
N LYS A 20 -5.67 -0.34 26.06
CA LYS A 20 -4.70 0.74 26.29
C LYS A 20 -3.63 0.33 27.30
N ALA A 21 -4.01 -0.35 28.38
CA ALA A 21 -3.07 -0.86 29.37
C ALA A 21 -2.14 -1.92 28.76
N GLN A 22 -2.70 -2.83 27.97
CA GLN A 22 -1.96 -3.89 27.29
C GLN A 22 -0.95 -3.32 26.27
N ILE A 23 -1.36 -2.36 25.44
CA ILE A 23 -0.47 -1.68 24.48
C ILE A 23 0.68 -0.96 25.21
N ARG A 24 0.42 -0.34 26.36
CA ARG A 24 1.47 0.30 27.16
C ARG A 24 2.49 -0.70 27.66
N GLN A 25 2.05 -1.85 28.18
CA GLN A 25 2.95 -2.90 28.63
C GLN A 25 3.84 -3.40 27.48
N TYR A 26 3.27 -3.61 26.29
CA TYR A 26 4.05 -4.01 25.13
C TYR A 26 5.04 -2.94 24.66
N ALA A 27 4.66 -1.67 24.67
CA ALA A 27 5.56 -0.57 24.32
C ALA A 27 6.76 -0.49 25.29
N VAL A 28 6.51 -0.65 26.59
CA VAL A 28 7.54 -0.71 27.64
C VAL A 28 8.46 -1.92 27.43
N GLY A 29 7.88 -3.10 27.18
CA GLY A 29 8.64 -4.31 26.89
C GLY A 29 9.51 -4.20 25.63
N ALA A 30 9.08 -3.40 24.66
CA ALA A 30 9.84 -3.09 23.44
C ALA A 30 10.86 -1.94 23.63
N GLY A 31 10.90 -1.28 24.80
CA GLY A 31 11.78 -0.14 25.06
C GLY A 31 11.44 1.12 24.26
N THR A 32 10.18 1.29 23.84
CA THR A 32 9.74 2.40 22.98
C THR A 32 8.55 3.16 23.58
N SER A 33 8.28 4.37 23.05
CA SER A 33 7.06 5.09 23.40
C SER A 33 5.83 4.39 22.82
N MET A 34 4.67 4.57 23.45
CA MET A 34 3.40 3.99 22.97
C MET A 34 3.09 4.37 21.51
N SER A 35 3.34 5.63 21.13
CA SER A 35 3.12 6.11 19.75
C SER A 35 4.10 5.47 18.78
N THR A 36 5.38 5.36 19.16
CA THR A 36 6.41 4.70 18.34
C THR A 36 6.10 3.23 18.14
N TYR A 37 5.66 2.55 19.20
CA TYR A 37 5.26 1.16 19.17
C TYR A 37 4.09 0.93 18.20
N LEU A 38 3.03 1.74 18.30
CA LEU A 38 1.87 1.64 17.41
C LEU A 38 2.23 1.89 15.94
N LEU A 39 3.08 2.89 15.67
CA LEU A 39 3.58 3.15 14.32
C LEU A 39 4.41 1.99 13.79
N ASP A 40 5.33 1.44 14.59
CA ASP A 40 6.15 0.30 14.19
C ASP A 40 5.32 -0.95 13.91
N CYS A 41 4.33 -1.25 14.77
CA CYS A 41 3.38 -2.33 14.54
C CYS A 41 2.58 -2.15 13.23
N GLY A 42 2.06 -0.94 12.99
CA GLY A 42 1.33 -0.63 11.76
C GLY A 42 2.20 -0.75 10.52
N LEU A 43 3.42 -0.22 10.56
CA LEU A 43 4.38 -0.27 9.45
C LEU A 43 4.88 -1.69 9.18
N LYS A 44 5.15 -2.49 10.22
CA LYS A 44 5.54 -3.90 10.06
C LYS A 44 4.43 -4.73 9.45
N ARG A 45 3.20 -4.57 9.94
CA ARG A 45 2.04 -5.27 9.36
C ARG A 45 1.84 -4.85 7.90
N ARG A 46 1.97 -3.56 7.58
CA ARG A 46 1.95 -3.08 6.20
C ARG A 46 3.03 -3.72 5.34
N ARG A 47 4.29 -3.74 5.79
CA ARG A 47 5.41 -4.40 5.07
C ARG A 47 5.21 -5.91 4.89
N GLN A 48 4.57 -6.58 5.84
CA GLN A 48 4.26 -8.02 5.73
C GLN A 48 3.14 -8.30 4.72
N VAL A 49 2.15 -7.40 4.63
CA VAL A 49 1.12 -7.44 3.58
C VAL A 49 1.71 -7.04 2.22
N GLU A 50 2.73 -6.18 2.20
CA GLU A 50 3.50 -5.74 1.02
C GLU A 50 4.70 -6.67 0.71
N GLY A 51 4.62 -7.96 1.05
CA GLY A 51 5.71 -8.92 0.81
C GLY A 51 6.11 -8.99 -0.68
N PRO A 52 7.39 -9.29 -1.00
CA PRO A 52 7.92 -9.28 -2.37
C PRO A 52 7.14 -10.15 -3.37
N LEU A 53 6.42 -11.16 -2.87
CA LEU A 53 5.62 -12.09 -3.68
C LEU A 53 4.30 -11.48 -4.17
N ILE A 54 3.62 -10.63 -3.39
CA ILE A 54 2.38 -9.96 -3.82
C ILE A 54 2.71 -8.95 -4.93
N ASN A 55 3.81 -8.21 -4.78
CA ASN A 55 4.31 -7.32 -5.82
C ASN A 55 4.64 -8.08 -7.11
N LEU A 56 5.25 -9.26 -7.02
CA LEU A 56 5.63 -10.05 -8.20
C LEU A 56 4.40 -10.48 -9.03
N SER A 57 3.35 -10.96 -8.38
CA SER A 57 2.11 -11.37 -9.06
C SER A 57 1.39 -10.19 -9.76
N LEU A 58 1.36 -9.03 -9.10
CA LEU A 58 0.82 -7.79 -9.65
C LEU A 58 1.64 -7.29 -10.85
N PHE A 59 2.98 -7.37 -10.78
CA PHE A 59 3.86 -7.02 -11.90
C PHE A 59 3.67 -7.96 -13.09
N GLN A 60 3.41 -9.25 -12.85
CA GLN A 60 3.15 -10.20 -13.92
C GLN A 60 1.81 -9.92 -14.63
N GLN A 61 0.74 -9.69 -13.86
CA GLN A 61 -0.57 -9.32 -14.42
C GLN A 61 -0.52 -7.98 -15.19
N LEU A 62 0.31 -7.04 -14.73
CA LEU A 62 0.57 -5.78 -15.43
C LEU A 62 1.27 -5.97 -16.77
N ALA A 63 2.25 -6.87 -16.84
CA ALA A 63 2.94 -7.20 -18.08
C ALA A 63 1.97 -7.83 -19.09
N GLU A 64 1.13 -8.76 -18.64
CA GLU A 64 0.10 -9.41 -19.46
C GLU A 64 -0.93 -8.41 -19.99
N LEU A 65 -1.40 -7.48 -19.15
CA LEU A 65 -2.33 -6.42 -19.57
C LEU A 65 -1.68 -5.49 -20.60
N THR A 66 -0.41 -5.11 -20.39
CA THR A 66 0.34 -4.23 -21.30
C THR A 66 0.45 -4.85 -22.69
N GLU A 67 0.80 -6.14 -22.77
CA GLU A 67 0.90 -6.86 -24.04
C GLU A 67 -0.47 -7.04 -24.71
N ALA A 68 -1.52 -7.33 -23.92
CA ALA A 68 -2.89 -7.40 -24.44
C ALA A 68 -3.36 -6.06 -25.04
N LEU A 69 -3.12 -4.93 -24.36
CA LEU A 69 -3.51 -3.60 -24.83
C LEU A 69 -2.73 -3.17 -26.08
N LYS A 70 -1.42 -3.47 -26.15
CA LYS A 70 -0.61 -3.24 -27.36
C LYS A 70 -1.14 -4.04 -28.55
N SER A 71 -1.44 -5.32 -28.35
CA SER A 71 -1.92 -6.21 -29.42
C SER A 71 -3.26 -5.78 -30.01
N LYS A 72 -4.11 -5.11 -29.21
CA LYS A 72 -5.43 -4.62 -29.62
C LYS A 72 -5.42 -3.18 -30.15
N GLY A 73 -4.26 -2.53 -30.24
CA GLY A 73 -4.15 -1.13 -30.69
C GLY A 73 -4.79 -0.11 -29.74
N GLN A 74 -4.99 -0.48 -28.46
CA GLN A 74 -5.64 0.36 -27.45
C GLN A 74 -4.62 1.25 -26.73
N GLY A 75 -3.85 2.05 -27.49
CA GLY A 75 -2.75 2.85 -26.97
C GLY A 75 -3.15 3.85 -25.87
N HIS A 76 -4.36 4.41 -25.93
CA HIS A 76 -4.85 5.35 -24.92
C HIS A 76 -5.12 4.66 -23.57
N GLN A 77 -5.65 3.43 -23.59
CA GLN A 77 -5.86 2.65 -22.37
C GLN A 77 -4.54 2.16 -21.76
N LEU A 78 -3.51 1.98 -22.59
CA LEU A 78 -2.16 1.68 -22.12
C LEU A 78 -1.55 2.90 -21.40
N GLU A 79 -1.77 4.12 -21.90
CA GLU A 79 -1.33 5.36 -21.23
C GLU A 79 -1.98 5.52 -19.86
N ASP A 80 -3.30 5.30 -19.75
CA ASP A 80 -4.02 5.34 -18.46
C ASP A 80 -3.43 4.33 -17.45
N VAL A 81 -3.09 3.12 -17.92
CA VAL A 81 -2.49 2.08 -17.07
C VAL A 81 -1.07 2.46 -16.65
N LEU A 82 -0.26 3.01 -17.56
CA LEU A 82 1.10 3.48 -17.25
C LEU A 82 1.09 4.66 -16.28
N GLU A 83 0.14 5.58 -16.40
CA GLU A 83 -0.05 6.70 -15.48
C GLU A 83 -0.43 6.20 -14.08
N LEU A 84 -1.34 5.23 -14.00
CA LEU A 84 -1.68 4.56 -12.74
C LEU A 84 -0.45 3.85 -12.13
N ILE A 85 0.36 3.16 -12.92
CA ILE A 85 1.63 2.53 -12.46
C ILE A 85 2.65 3.59 -11.99
N TRP A 86 2.63 4.79 -12.57
CA TRP A 86 3.50 5.86 -12.08
C TRP A 86 3.01 6.43 -10.74
N GLU A 87 1.70 6.47 -10.53
CA GLU A 87 1.07 6.81 -9.24
C GLU A 87 1.23 5.72 -8.17
N VAL A 88 1.53 4.47 -8.56
CA VAL A 88 1.68 3.26 -7.71
C VAL A 88 2.78 3.34 -6.64
N ARG A 89 3.48 4.47 -6.49
CA ARG A 89 4.10 4.83 -5.19
C ARG A 89 3.08 4.98 -4.05
N ARG A 90 1.77 4.85 -4.32
CA ARG A 90 0.67 4.85 -3.35
C ARG A 90 -0.19 3.58 -3.47
N GLU A 91 -0.32 2.88 -2.36
CA GLU A 91 -1.03 1.60 -2.15
C GLU A 91 -2.48 1.54 -2.69
N ILE A 92 -3.19 2.67 -2.69
CA ILE A 92 -4.55 2.77 -3.24
C ILE A 92 -4.56 2.58 -4.77
N ALA A 93 -3.50 3.02 -5.46
CA ALA A 93 -3.40 2.87 -6.91
C ALA A 93 -3.19 1.40 -7.31
N LEU A 94 -2.39 0.63 -6.57
CA LEU A 94 -2.22 -0.82 -6.80
C LEU A 94 -3.53 -1.60 -6.69
N ARG A 95 -4.35 -1.27 -5.69
CA ARG A 95 -5.66 -1.92 -5.53
C ARG A 95 -6.60 -1.59 -6.68
N ARG A 96 -6.70 -0.31 -7.06
CA ARG A 96 -7.54 0.13 -8.19
C ARG A 96 -7.11 -0.50 -9.51
N LEU A 97 -5.81 -0.64 -9.71
CA LEU A 97 -5.22 -1.28 -10.86
C LEU A 97 -5.55 -2.79 -10.91
N GLY A 98 -5.44 -3.50 -9.78
CA GLY A 98 -5.91 -4.89 -9.67
C GLY A 98 -7.39 -5.04 -10.01
N ASP A 99 -8.25 -4.19 -9.45
CA ASP A 99 -9.70 -4.18 -9.74
C ASP A 99 -9.99 -3.88 -11.23
N ALA A 100 -9.17 -3.06 -11.89
CA ALA A 100 -9.29 -2.76 -13.31
C ALA A 100 -8.84 -3.93 -14.19
N ILE A 101 -7.74 -4.60 -13.82
CA ILE A 101 -7.24 -5.80 -14.50
C ILE A 101 -8.29 -6.92 -14.48
N GLU A 102 -8.93 -7.18 -13.32
CA GLU A 102 -9.98 -8.20 -13.19
C GLU A 102 -11.21 -7.94 -14.09
N LYS A 103 -11.48 -6.68 -14.43
CA LYS A 103 -12.61 -6.32 -15.32
C LYS A 103 -12.30 -6.55 -16.79
N VAL A 104 -11.02 -6.55 -17.16
CA VAL A 104 -10.59 -6.60 -18.57
C VAL A 104 -10.07 -8.00 -18.93
N LEU A 105 -9.48 -8.72 -17.98
CA LEU A 105 -9.03 -10.09 -18.19
C LEU A 105 -10.19 -11.09 -17.97
N PRO A 106 -10.47 -11.98 -18.93
CA PRO A 106 -11.44 -13.03 -18.74
C PRO A 106 -10.96 -13.95 -17.60
N LYS A 107 -11.86 -14.23 -16.64
CA LYS A 107 -11.61 -15.27 -15.63
C LYS A 107 -11.45 -16.60 -16.38
N SER A 108 -10.23 -17.16 -16.32
CA SER A 108 -9.94 -18.52 -16.74
C SER A 108 -10.48 -19.52 -15.72
#